data_AF-A0A671EXN7-F1
#
_entry.id   AF-A0A671EXN7-F1
#
_cell.length_a   1.000
_cell.length_b   1.000
_cell.length_c   1.000
_cell.angle_alpha   90.00
_cell.angle_beta   90.00
_cell.angle_gamma   90.00
#
_symmetry.space_group_name_H-M   'P 1'
#
loop_
_entity.id
_entity.type
_entity.pdbx_description
1 polymer ?
#
loop_
_entity_poly.entity_id
_entity_poly.type
_entity_poly.pdbx_seq_one_letter_code
_entity_poly.pdbx_strand_id
1 'polypeptide(L)'
;MLGRSLLNFVLLIVAVTCATAQHVPPWTEDCRKSTYPPSGPTYRGPVPWYTINLDLPPYKRWQELITEKAPALKVIVNSMKDVVNAFVPSGKIMQIVDQKLPGLLGNFPGPYEEEMKGISDITGIPLGVIEWILGKRDAMWIGFISRSVLENCTSYEEAKNILTKSKLLAPAYFILGGNKSGEGCVITRDRRKSLDVYELDSKQDRWYVVETNYDRWKNPFFLDDRRNAAKMCLNHTTQEKISLSTIYDVLSTKPVLNKLTVFTTLMDVTKGQFETYLRDCPDPCIGW
;
A
#
# COMPACT_ATOMS: atom_id res chain seq x y z
N MET A 1 -79.68 28.75 -12.48
CA MET A 1 -78.82 29.92 -12.79
C MET A 1 -77.38 29.50 -12.59
N LEU A 2 -76.52 29.90 -13.54
CA LEU A 2 -75.14 29.49 -13.72
C LEU A 2 -74.25 29.68 -12.48
N GLY A 3 -73.35 28.73 -12.28
CA GLY A 3 -72.16 28.87 -11.44
C GLY A 3 -71.06 27.92 -11.92
N ARG A 4 -70.27 28.36 -12.91
CA ARG A 4 -68.95 27.78 -13.22
C ARG A 4 -68.05 27.96 -12.00
N SER A 5 -67.26 26.97 -11.60
CA SER A 5 -65.79 27.10 -11.62
C SER A 5 -65.05 25.85 -11.13
N LEU A 6 -63.95 25.58 -11.83
CA LEU A 6 -62.69 25.00 -11.34
C LEU A 6 -62.66 23.49 -11.01
N LEU A 7 -62.35 22.77 -12.08
CA LEU A 7 -61.47 21.60 -12.13
C LEU A 7 -60.37 21.66 -11.05
N ASN A 8 -60.49 20.85 -10.00
CA ASN A 8 -59.38 20.58 -9.07
C ASN A 8 -58.74 19.25 -9.46
N PHE A 9 -57.74 19.34 -10.33
CA PHE A 9 -56.75 18.29 -10.53
C PHE A 9 -55.89 18.24 -9.26
N VAL A 10 -56.14 17.26 -8.39
CA VAL A 10 -55.23 16.97 -7.27
C VAL A 10 -54.05 16.20 -7.85
N LEU A 11 -52.99 16.92 -8.19
CA LEU A 11 -51.67 16.34 -8.45
C LEU A 11 -51.13 15.82 -7.12
N LEU A 12 -51.12 14.50 -6.94
CA LEU A 12 -50.40 13.87 -5.85
C LEU A 12 -48.89 14.01 -6.16
N ILE A 13 -48.27 15.06 -5.64
CA ILE A 13 -46.80 15.18 -5.63
C ILE A 13 -46.30 14.14 -4.64
N VAL A 14 -45.91 12.97 -5.15
CA VAL A 14 -45.02 12.07 -4.42
C VAL A 14 -43.68 12.79 -4.38
N ALA A 15 -43.39 13.43 -3.25
CA ALA A 15 -42.03 13.82 -2.93
C ALA A 15 -41.22 12.52 -2.83
N VAL A 16 -40.60 12.12 -3.94
CA VAL A 16 -39.49 11.20 -3.92
C VAL A 16 -38.37 11.96 -3.22
N THR A 17 -38.33 11.88 -1.89
CA THR A 17 -37.08 12.07 -1.18
C THR A 17 -36.17 10.98 -1.72
N CYS A 18 -35.34 11.33 -2.70
CA CYS A 18 -34.06 10.67 -2.90
C CYS A 18 -33.30 10.83 -1.57
N ALA A 19 -33.61 9.97 -0.60
CA ALA A 19 -32.59 9.48 0.28
C ALA A 19 -31.64 8.78 -0.68
N THR A 20 -30.61 9.51 -1.11
CA THR A 20 -29.36 8.87 -1.47
C THR A 20 -28.98 8.09 -0.23
N ALA A 21 -29.39 6.83 -0.17
CA ALA A 21 -28.77 5.85 0.69
C ALA A 21 -27.31 5.92 0.26
N GLN A 22 -26.52 6.71 1.00
CA GLN A 22 -25.08 6.69 0.85
C GLN A 22 -24.74 5.22 0.96
N HIS A 23 -24.17 4.69 -0.11
CA HIS A 23 -23.65 3.33 -0.18
C HIS A 23 -22.43 3.30 0.74
N VAL A 24 -22.68 3.42 2.03
CA VAL A 24 -21.69 3.33 3.08
C VAL A 24 -21.59 1.83 3.34
N PRO A 25 -20.47 1.17 2.99
CA PRO A 25 -20.26 -0.21 3.39
C PRO A 25 -20.54 -0.32 4.90
N PRO A 26 -21.11 -1.44 5.39
CA PRO A 26 -21.72 -1.51 6.72
C PRO A 26 -20.79 -1.24 7.92
N TRP A 27 -19.50 -1.00 7.68
CA TRP A 27 -18.45 -0.82 8.70
C TRP A 27 -17.54 0.38 8.47
N THR A 28 -18.02 1.47 7.85
CA THR A 28 -17.29 2.74 7.92
C THR A 28 -17.62 3.48 9.22
N GLU A 29 -16.77 4.44 9.58
CA GLU A 29 -17.00 5.31 10.74
C GLU A 29 -16.73 6.78 10.40
N ASP A 30 -17.13 7.69 11.28
CA ASP A 30 -16.77 9.10 11.17
C ASP A 30 -15.25 9.28 11.32
N CYS A 31 -14.71 10.34 10.71
CA CYS A 31 -13.29 10.65 10.77
C CYS A 31 -12.81 10.73 12.23
N ARG A 32 -11.92 9.80 12.60
CA ARG A 32 -11.35 9.74 13.94
C ARG A 32 -10.50 10.97 14.21
N LYS A 33 -10.29 11.25 15.49
CA LYS A 33 -9.47 12.35 15.99
C LYS A 33 -8.67 11.87 17.20
N SER A 34 -7.54 12.52 17.46
CA SER A 34 -6.74 12.31 18.68
C SER A 34 -6.27 10.85 18.83
N THR A 35 -5.93 10.20 17.72
CA THR A 35 -5.40 8.83 17.69
C THR A 35 -3.86 8.80 17.75
N TYR A 36 -3.22 9.97 17.70
CA TYR A 36 -1.78 10.16 17.80
C TYR A 36 -1.40 10.96 19.07
N PRO A 37 -0.35 10.57 19.83
CA PRO A 37 0.51 9.41 19.61
C PRO A 37 -0.25 8.08 19.75
N PRO A 38 0.15 7.02 19.02
CA PRO A 38 -0.62 5.79 18.95
C PRO A 38 -0.81 5.12 20.31
N SER A 39 -2.06 4.78 20.60
CA SER A 39 -2.47 4.08 21.82
C SER A 39 -3.79 3.34 21.61
N GLY A 40 -4.21 2.55 22.60
CA GLY A 40 -5.48 1.84 22.59
C GLY A 40 -5.51 0.64 21.63
N PRO A 41 -6.71 0.13 21.30
CA PRO A 41 -6.87 -1.18 20.67
C PRO A 41 -6.50 -1.24 19.19
N THR A 42 -6.26 -0.10 18.54
CA THR A 42 -5.79 -0.04 17.14
C THR A 42 -4.27 0.07 17.01
N TYR A 43 -3.57 0.12 18.14
CA TYR A 43 -2.12 0.18 18.23
C TYR A 43 -1.59 -1.13 18.80
N ARG A 44 -1.00 -1.96 17.94
CA ARG A 44 -0.44 -3.25 18.34
C ARG A 44 0.92 -3.11 19.02
N GLY A 45 1.71 -2.12 18.62
CA GLY A 45 3.03 -1.87 19.19
C GLY A 45 3.99 -1.15 18.23
N PRO A 46 5.19 -0.81 18.72
CA PRO A 46 6.21 -0.15 17.91
C PRO A 46 6.85 -1.13 16.92
N VAL A 47 7.48 -0.59 15.87
CA VAL A 47 8.34 -1.37 14.96
C VAL A 47 9.80 -1.20 15.37
N PRO A 48 10.57 -2.30 15.55
CA PRO A 48 11.99 -2.21 15.87
C PRO A 48 12.81 -1.69 14.69
N TRP A 49 13.88 -0.95 15.00
CA TRP A 49 14.85 -0.42 14.03
C TRP A 49 16.04 -1.35 13.88
N TYR A 50 16.54 -1.49 12.65
CA TYR A 50 17.78 -2.18 12.32
C TYR A 50 18.59 -1.32 11.35
N THR A 51 19.91 -1.38 11.48
CA THR A 51 20.84 -0.72 10.57
C THR A 51 21.38 -1.74 9.57
N ILE A 52 21.07 -1.55 8.28
CA ILE A 52 21.63 -2.37 7.21
C ILE A 52 22.85 -1.67 6.64
N ASN A 53 24.04 -2.21 6.91
CA ASN A 53 25.30 -1.61 6.46
C ASN A 53 25.60 -1.98 5.00
N LEU A 54 25.50 -1.00 4.09
CA LEU A 54 25.75 -1.20 2.65
C LEU A 54 27.24 -1.40 2.30
N ASP A 55 28.17 -1.05 3.20
CA ASP A 55 29.61 -1.29 3.04
C ASP A 55 29.96 -2.78 3.17
N LEU A 56 29.09 -3.58 3.79
CA LEU A 56 29.25 -5.01 3.84
C LEU A 56 28.97 -5.64 2.47
N PRO A 57 29.64 -6.76 2.14
CA PRO A 57 29.27 -7.58 1.00
C PRO A 57 27.76 -7.91 1.04
N PRO A 58 27.03 -7.82 -0.08
CA PRO A 58 25.58 -8.04 -0.13
C PRO A 58 25.11 -9.25 0.68
N TYR A 59 25.79 -10.39 0.54
CA TYR A 59 25.52 -11.63 1.28
C TYR A 59 25.44 -11.48 2.81
N LYS A 60 26.17 -10.54 3.41
CA LYS A 60 26.24 -10.35 4.87
C LYS A 60 25.29 -9.29 5.42
N ARG A 61 24.68 -8.47 4.55
CA ARG A 61 23.96 -7.24 4.96
C ARG A 61 22.77 -7.50 5.88
N TRP A 62 22.08 -8.63 5.68
CA TRP A 62 20.85 -8.97 6.42
C TRP A 62 21.08 -9.90 7.61
N GLN A 63 22.34 -10.22 7.93
CA GLN A 63 22.65 -11.31 8.86
C GLN A 63 22.09 -11.08 10.27
N GLU A 64 22.24 -9.87 10.81
CA GLU A 64 21.73 -9.50 12.14
C GLU A 64 20.20 -9.63 12.21
N LEU A 65 19.49 -8.92 11.32
CA LEU A 65 18.03 -8.93 11.26
C LEU A 65 17.47 -10.35 11.10
N ILE A 66 18.03 -11.11 10.16
CA ILE A 66 17.49 -12.41 9.80
C ILE A 66 17.80 -13.46 10.85
N THR A 67 18.91 -13.34 11.57
CA THR A 67 19.16 -14.20 12.74
C THR A 67 18.05 -14.06 13.77
N GLU A 68 17.59 -12.85 14.05
CA GLU A 68 16.49 -12.62 15.01
C GLU A 68 15.12 -13.02 14.44
N LYS A 69 14.83 -12.69 13.17
CA LYS A 69 13.51 -12.90 12.57
C LYS A 69 13.33 -14.26 11.89
N ALA A 70 14.37 -15.09 11.81
CA ALA A 70 14.31 -16.41 11.18
C ALA A 70 13.15 -17.29 11.67
N PRO A 71 12.85 -17.38 12.99
CA PRO A 71 11.70 -18.18 13.44
C PRO A 71 10.37 -17.68 12.86
N ALA A 72 10.13 -16.37 12.84
CA ALA A 72 8.91 -15.78 12.28
C ALA A 72 8.85 -15.97 10.76
N LEU A 73 9.97 -15.80 10.06
CA LEU A 73 10.04 -16.01 8.61
C LEU A 73 9.73 -17.46 8.23
N LYS A 74 10.24 -18.43 9.00
CA LYS A 74 9.91 -19.86 8.83
C LYS A 74 8.43 -20.13 9.00
N VAL A 75 7.78 -19.51 9.98
CA VAL A 75 6.32 -19.63 10.17
C VAL A 75 5.57 -19.12 8.96
N ILE A 76 5.93 -17.95 8.42
CA ILE A 76 5.28 -17.38 7.22
C ILE A 76 5.44 -18.31 6.02
N VAL A 77 6.67 -18.79 5.78
CA VAL A 77 6.95 -19.69 4.65
C VAL A 77 6.20 -21.01 4.80
N ASN A 78 6.15 -21.59 6.01
CA ASN A 78 5.41 -22.82 6.25
C ASN A 78 3.91 -22.64 6.03
N SER A 79 3.31 -21.56 6.55
CA SER A 79 1.91 -21.23 6.29
C SER A 79 1.61 -21.08 4.79
N MET A 80 2.52 -20.47 4.03
CA MET A 80 2.38 -20.38 2.57
C MET A 80 2.42 -21.76 1.91
N LYS A 81 3.36 -22.62 2.32
CA LYS A 81 3.45 -24.02 1.83
C LYS A 81 2.18 -24.80 2.15
N ASP A 82 1.62 -24.64 3.35
CA ASP A 82 0.41 -25.33 3.77
C ASP A 82 -0.80 -24.91 2.95
N VAL A 83 -0.96 -23.60 2.70
CA VAL A 83 -2.00 -23.08 1.80
C VAL A 83 -1.85 -23.67 0.39
N VAL A 84 -0.64 -23.65 -0.18
CA VAL A 84 -0.39 -24.21 -1.52
C VAL A 84 -0.70 -25.71 -1.58
N ASN A 85 -0.27 -26.47 -0.57
CA ASN A 85 -0.51 -27.91 -0.49
C ASN A 85 -2.00 -28.24 -0.29
N ALA A 86 -2.75 -27.40 0.41
CA ALA A 86 -4.20 -27.57 0.54
C ALA A 86 -4.92 -27.45 -0.82
N PHE A 87 -4.46 -26.55 -1.71
CA PHE A 87 -5.03 -26.41 -3.06
C PHE A 87 -4.44 -27.39 -4.08
N VAL A 88 -3.19 -27.84 -3.89
CA VAL A 88 -2.49 -28.77 -4.79
C VAL A 88 -1.83 -29.90 -3.97
N PRO A 89 -2.62 -30.87 -3.48
CA PRO A 89 -2.17 -31.88 -2.52
C PRO A 89 -1.16 -32.88 -3.08
N SER A 90 -0.94 -32.88 -4.39
CA SER A 90 0.08 -33.73 -5.02
C SER A 90 1.52 -33.40 -4.59
N GLY A 91 1.76 -32.26 -3.94
CA GLY A 91 3.09 -31.79 -3.53
C GLY A 91 4.04 -31.45 -4.68
N LYS A 92 3.61 -31.67 -5.94
CA LYS A 92 4.43 -31.46 -7.14
C LYS A 92 4.88 -30.01 -7.30
N ILE A 93 4.05 -29.04 -6.93
CA ILE A 93 4.41 -27.61 -7.00
C ILE A 93 5.58 -27.33 -6.06
N MET A 94 5.52 -27.81 -4.82
CA MET A 94 6.59 -27.59 -3.85
C MET A 94 7.88 -28.29 -4.27
N GLN A 95 7.81 -29.48 -4.85
CA GLN A 95 8.99 -30.15 -5.43
C GLN A 95 9.62 -29.33 -6.56
N ILE A 96 8.82 -28.72 -7.44
CA ILE A 96 9.32 -27.85 -8.51
C ILE A 96 9.96 -26.59 -7.94
N VAL A 97 9.32 -25.94 -6.97
CA VAL A 97 9.82 -24.73 -6.31
C VAL A 97 11.15 -25.00 -5.61
N ASP A 98 11.23 -26.10 -4.85
CA ASP A 98 12.41 -26.42 -4.05
C ASP A 98 13.58 -26.90 -4.93
N GLN A 99 13.33 -27.66 -6.01
CA GLN A 99 14.39 -28.34 -6.76
C GLN A 99 14.71 -27.73 -8.13
N LYS A 100 13.72 -27.18 -8.85
CA LYS A 100 13.87 -26.79 -10.26
C LYS A 100 13.90 -25.29 -10.47
N LEU A 101 13.25 -24.54 -9.59
CA LEU A 101 13.07 -23.11 -9.79
C LEU A 101 14.38 -22.29 -9.74
N PRO A 102 15.38 -22.60 -8.89
CA PRO A 102 16.66 -21.89 -8.93
C PRO A 102 17.35 -21.92 -10.30
N GLY A 103 17.30 -23.06 -10.97
CA GLY A 103 17.87 -23.20 -12.32
C GLY A 103 17.00 -22.59 -13.42
N LEU A 104 15.69 -22.43 -13.20
CA LEU A 104 14.72 -21.98 -14.21
C LEU A 104 14.61 -20.46 -14.31
N LEU A 105 14.76 -19.77 -13.17
CA LEU A 105 14.70 -18.32 -13.12
C LEU A 105 16.02 -17.69 -13.59
N GLY A 106 17.16 -18.40 -13.40
CA GLY A 106 18.52 -17.91 -13.59
C GLY A 106 18.93 -16.88 -12.52
N ASN A 107 20.12 -16.30 -12.60
CA ASN A 107 20.62 -15.39 -11.54
C ASN A 107 19.92 -14.01 -11.51
N PHE A 108 19.46 -13.57 -10.32
CA PHE A 108 19.04 -12.18 -10.13
C PHE A 108 20.24 -11.23 -10.27
N PRO A 109 20.01 -9.94 -10.64
CA PRO A 109 21.10 -8.98 -10.65
C PRO A 109 21.62 -8.75 -9.22
N GLY A 110 22.91 -8.44 -9.10
CA GLY A 110 23.45 -7.91 -7.85
C GLY A 110 22.80 -6.56 -7.51
N PRO A 111 22.60 -6.23 -6.23
CA PRO A 111 23.01 -6.99 -5.03
C PRO A 111 22.01 -8.07 -4.57
N TYR A 112 20.84 -8.18 -5.20
CA TYR A 112 19.71 -8.95 -4.69
C TYR A 112 19.99 -10.45 -4.56
N GLU A 113 20.65 -11.03 -5.56
CA GLU A 113 21.02 -12.46 -5.58
C GLU A 113 21.81 -12.88 -4.34
N GLU A 114 22.88 -12.15 -4.04
CA GLU A 114 23.77 -12.48 -2.94
C GLU A 114 23.11 -12.23 -1.58
N GLU A 115 22.28 -11.18 -1.47
CA GLU A 115 21.47 -10.97 -0.27
C GLU A 115 20.47 -12.10 -0.02
N MET A 116 19.81 -12.63 -1.07
CA MET A 116 18.90 -13.76 -0.95
C MET A 116 19.62 -15.04 -0.53
N LYS A 117 20.84 -15.30 -1.04
CA LYS A 117 21.68 -16.41 -0.60
C LYS A 117 22.03 -16.31 0.89
N GLY A 118 22.43 -15.12 1.35
CA GLY A 118 22.70 -14.89 2.77
C GLY A 118 21.49 -15.18 3.66
N ILE A 119 20.29 -14.75 3.23
CA ILE A 119 19.03 -15.05 3.93
C ILE A 119 18.73 -16.56 3.93
N SER A 120 18.88 -17.22 2.78
CA SER A 120 18.69 -18.66 2.61
C SER A 120 19.57 -19.45 3.58
N ASP A 121 20.85 -19.13 3.64
CA ASP A 121 21.82 -19.89 4.43
C ASP A 121 21.62 -19.73 5.94
N ILE A 122 21.24 -18.54 6.40
CA ILE A 122 20.95 -18.29 7.83
C ILE A 122 19.66 -18.99 8.26
N THR A 123 18.64 -18.92 7.40
CA THR A 123 17.31 -19.43 7.74
C THR A 123 17.21 -20.94 7.49
N GLY A 124 17.98 -21.50 6.56
CA GLY A 124 17.77 -22.83 6.00
C GLY A 124 16.52 -22.93 5.13
N ILE A 125 15.90 -21.82 4.73
CA ILE A 125 14.82 -21.81 3.74
C ILE A 125 15.46 -22.00 2.37
N PRO A 126 14.99 -22.96 1.54
CA PRO A 126 15.58 -23.17 0.22
C PRO A 126 15.55 -21.90 -0.63
N LEU A 127 16.67 -21.56 -1.28
CA LEU A 127 16.78 -20.38 -2.14
C LEU A 127 15.65 -20.31 -3.19
N GLY A 128 15.27 -21.45 -3.77
CA GLY A 128 14.19 -21.54 -4.74
C GLY A 128 12.83 -21.08 -4.22
N VAL A 129 12.56 -21.22 -2.91
CA VAL A 129 11.34 -20.67 -2.28
C VAL A 129 11.40 -19.14 -2.23
N ILE A 130 12.57 -18.57 -1.89
CA ILE A 130 12.77 -17.12 -1.83
C ILE A 130 12.64 -16.52 -3.24
N GLU A 131 13.28 -17.14 -4.23
CA GLU A 131 13.21 -16.73 -5.63
C GLU A 131 11.81 -16.89 -6.22
N TRP A 132 11.07 -17.93 -5.81
CA TRP A 132 9.67 -18.11 -6.23
C TRP A 132 8.77 -16.98 -5.78
N ILE A 133 8.89 -16.59 -4.51
CA ILE A 133 8.10 -15.51 -3.90
C ILE A 133 8.37 -14.19 -4.62
N LEU A 134 9.64 -13.93 -4.96
CA LEU A 134 10.04 -12.67 -5.58
C LEU A 134 9.80 -12.66 -7.09
N GLY A 135 9.89 -13.83 -7.74
CA GLY A 135 9.65 -14.04 -9.16
C GLY A 135 10.73 -13.42 -10.06
N LYS A 136 11.16 -14.14 -11.10
CA LYS A 136 12.14 -13.63 -12.07
C LYS A 136 11.60 -13.60 -13.49
N ARG A 137 11.70 -12.43 -14.15
CA ARG A 137 11.51 -12.22 -15.59
C ARG A 137 12.40 -11.04 -16.05
N ASP A 138 12.46 -10.78 -17.35
CA ASP A 138 13.23 -9.68 -17.99
C ASP A 138 12.72 -8.26 -17.66
N ALA A 139 12.01 -8.07 -16.55
CA ALA A 139 11.48 -6.80 -16.10
C ALA A 139 11.73 -6.64 -14.60
N MET A 140 11.94 -5.40 -14.14
CA MET A 140 12.26 -5.16 -12.74
C MET A 140 11.07 -5.48 -11.84
N TRP A 141 11.35 -6.23 -10.77
CA TRP A 141 10.40 -6.40 -9.69
C TRP A 141 10.16 -5.04 -9.02
N ILE A 142 8.91 -4.75 -8.64
CA ILE A 142 8.50 -3.41 -8.15
C ILE A 142 9.30 -3.05 -6.90
N GLY A 143 9.54 -4.00 -6.00
CA GLY A 143 10.36 -3.77 -4.80
C GLY A 143 11.83 -3.47 -5.12
N PHE A 144 12.42 -4.12 -6.14
CA PHE A 144 13.82 -3.89 -6.52
C PHE A 144 14.01 -2.52 -7.17
N ILE A 145 13.10 -2.07 -8.03
CA ILE A 145 13.20 -0.72 -8.59
C ILE A 145 12.99 0.35 -7.51
N SER A 146 12.04 0.16 -6.59
CA SER A 146 11.85 1.08 -5.47
C SER A 146 13.11 1.18 -4.61
N ARG A 147 13.73 0.05 -4.27
CA ARG A 147 14.99 0.06 -3.53
C ARG A 147 16.12 0.74 -4.31
N SER A 148 16.30 0.41 -5.58
CA SER A 148 17.36 1.01 -6.40
C SER A 148 17.22 2.53 -6.47
N VAL A 149 15.99 3.05 -6.59
CA VAL A 149 15.70 4.48 -6.53
C VAL A 149 16.04 5.07 -5.15
N LEU A 150 15.61 4.43 -4.06
CA LEU A 150 15.91 4.90 -2.70
C LEU A 150 17.42 4.85 -2.37
N GLU A 151 18.16 3.90 -2.94
CA GLU A 151 19.59 3.69 -2.69
C GLU A 151 20.49 4.60 -3.53
N ASN A 152 20.07 4.98 -4.75
CA ASN A 152 20.94 5.64 -5.72
C ASN A 152 20.46 7.01 -6.24
N CYS A 153 19.15 7.30 -6.24
CA CYS A 153 18.67 8.58 -6.74
C CYS A 153 18.90 9.69 -5.72
N THR A 154 19.23 10.88 -6.23
CA THR A 154 19.57 12.03 -5.39
C THR A 154 18.56 13.17 -5.49
N SER A 155 17.53 13.03 -6.32
CA SER A 155 16.48 14.04 -6.50
C SER A 155 15.11 13.46 -6.83
N TYR A 156 14.07 14.24 -6.53
CA TYR A 156 12.67 13.91 -6.86
C TYR A 156 12.47 13.69 -8.37
N GLU A 157 13.01 14.58 -9.22
CA GLU A 157 12.84 14.49 -10.68
C GLU A 157 13.56 13.29 -11.28
N GLU A 158 14.75 12.94 -10.78
CA GLU A 158 15.46 11.73 -11.20
C GLU A 158 14.65 10.47 -10.85
N ALA A 159 14.20 10.36 -9.59
CA ALA A 159 13.37 9.26 -9.13
C ALA A 159 12.08 9.14 -9.94
N LYS A 160 11.38 10.26 -10.15
CA LYS A 160 10.16 10.34 -10.97
C LYS A 160 10.39 9.86 -12.40
N ASN A 161 11.48 10.30 -13.03
CA ASN A 161 11.84 9.93 -14.39
C ASN A 161 12.09 8.40 -14.52
N ILE A 162 12.84 7.82 -13.57
CA ILE A 162 13.10 6.37 -13.53
C ILE A 162 11.81 5.59 -13.30
N LEU A 163 11.03 5.97 -12.28
CA LEU A 163 9.77 5.30 -11.93
C LEU A 163 8.68 5.43 -13.01
N THR A 164 8.77 6.43 -13.89
CA THR A 164 7.85 6.60 -15.02
C THR A 164 8.22 5.74 -16.22
N LYS A 165 9.51 5.53 -16.48
CA LYS A 165 10.02 4.96 -17.75
C LYS A 165 10.43 3.49 -17.67
N SER A 166 10.85 3.00 -16.51
CA SER A 166 11.39 1.64 -16.37
C SER A 166 10.34 0.56 -16.63
N LYS A 167 10.72 -0.54 -17.30
CA LYS A 167 9.84 -1.71 -17.51
C LYS A 167 9.67 -2.50 -16.21
N LEU A 168 8.42 -2.80 -15.87
CA LEU A 168 8.04 -3.47 -14.61
C LEU A 168 7.53 -4.89 -14.86
N LEU A 169 7.71 -5.75 -13.86
CA LEU A 169 7.17 -7.11 -13.85
C LEU A 169 5.63 -7.12 -13.85
N ALA A 170 5.03 -6.22 -13.08
CA ALA A 170 3.59 -6.06 -12.89
C ALA A 170 3.20 -4.57 -12.89
N PRO A 171 1.92 -4.24 -13.12
CA PRO A 171 1.39 -2.89 -12.90
C PRO A 171 1.60 -2.41 -11.46
N ALA A 172 1.71 -1.10 -11.26
CA ALA A 172 1.98 -0.51 -9.94
C ALA A 172 1.44 0.92 -9.83
N TYR A 173 1.27 1.39 -8.61
CA TYR A 173 1.17 2.80 -8.29
C TYR A 173 2.41 3.20 -7.49
N PHE A 174 3.16 4.19 -7.96
CA PHE A 174 4.23 4.80 -7.15
C PHE A 174 3.74 6.14 -6.62
N ILE A 175 3.76 6.30 -5.30
CA ILE A 175 3.49 7.56 -4.63
C ILE A 175 4.84 8.15 -4.25
N LEU A 176 5.19 9.27 -4.87
CA LEU A 176 6.50 9.90 -4.73
C LEU A 176 6.32 11.32 -4.17
N GLY A 177 6.97 11.60 -3.04
CA GLY A 177 7.07 12.94 -2.45
C GLY A 177 8.51 13.43 -2.48
N GLY A 178 8.71 14.72 -2.74
CA GLY A 178 10.02 15.37 -2.69
C GLY A 178 10.21 16.19 -1.40
N ASN A 179 11.11 17.16 -1.47
CA ASN A 179 11.43 18.04 -0.34
C ASN A 179 11.08 19.52 -0.58
N LYS A 180 10.47 19.84 -1.73
CA LYS A 180 10.00 21.19 -2.09
C LYS A 180 8.50 21.24 -2.32
N SER A 181 7.95 22.45 -2.24
CA SER A 181 6.55 22.72 -2.59
C SER A 181 6.25 22.26 -4.02
N GLY A 182 5.14 21.55 -4.21
CA GLY A 182 4.72 20.97 -5.49
C GLY A 182 5.33 19.62 -5.82
N GLU A 183 6.39 19.17 -5.13
CA GLU A 183 6.99 17.86 -5.34
C GLU A 183 6.16 16.76 -4.64
N GLY A 184 5.12 16.30 -5.33
CA GLY A 184 4.33 15.16 -4.90
C GLY A 184 3.50 14.63 -6.07
N CYS A 185 3.53 13.33 -6.32
CA CYS A 185 2.74 12.73 -7.38
C CYS A 185 2.35 11.27 -7.13
N VAL A 186 1.32 10.83 -7.86
CA VAL A 186 0.97 9.42 -8.05
C VAL A 186 1.26 9.05 -9.50
N ILE A 187 2.18 8.10 -9.69
CA ILE A 187 2.53 7.55 -11.01
C ILE A 187 1.76 6.24 -11.18
N THR A 188 0.78 6.21 -12.07
CA THR A 188 0.04 4.99 -12.40
C THR A 188 0.75 4.26 -13.53
N ARG A 189 1.23 3.05 -13.26
CA ARG A 189 2.09 2.28 -14.17
C ARG A 189 1.42 1.02 -14.68
N ASP A 190 1.47 0.85 -16.00
CA ASP A 190 1.46 -0.46 -16.62
C ASP A 190 2.91 -0.97 -16.75
N ARG A 191 3.08 -2.26 -17.06
CA ARG A 191 4.37 -2.94 -17.19
C ARG A 191 5.36 -2.22 -18.12
N ARG A 192 4.86 -1.54 -19.17
CA ARG A 192 5.71 -0.95 -20.22
C ARG A 192 5.63 0.57 -20.34
N LYS A 193 4.65 1.21 -19.71
CA LYS A 193 4.41 2.66 -19.85
C LYS A 193 3.79 3.24 -18.57
N SER A 194 3.89 4.55 -18.44
CA SER A 194 3.06 5.30 -17.51
C SER A 194 1.70 5.56 -18.14
N LEU A 195 0.63 5.36 -17.38
CA LEU A 195 -0.76 5.62 -17.78
C LEU A 195 -1.20 7.01 -17.37
N ASP A 196 -0.74 7.48 -16.20
CA ASP A 196 -1.04 8.81 -15.64
C ASP A 196 0.08 9.21 -14.67
N VAL A 197 0.35 10.51 -14.60
CA VAL A 197 1.21 11.12 -13.57
C VAL A 197 0.41 12.25 -12.94
N TYR A 198 -0.18 11.98 -11.79
CA TYR A 198 -1.08 12.89 -11.11
C TYR A 198 -0.32 13.65 -10.02
N GLU A 199 0.06 14.88 -10.33
CA GLU A 199 0.89 15.73 -9.46
C GLU A 199 0.03 16.62 -8.56
N LEU A 200 0.61 17.05 -7.44
CA LEU A 200 0.14 18.21 -6.69
C LEU A 200 0.11 19.44 -7.60
N ASP A 201 -0.89 20.29 -7.41
CA ASP A 201 -1.04 21.51 -8.20
C ASP A 201 -1.73 22.58 -7.38
N SER A 202 -0.93 23.49 -6.82
CA SER A 202 -1.45 24.59 -6.00
C SER A 202 -2.32 25.57 -6.79
N LYS A 203 -2.17 25.67 -8.12
CA LYS A 203 -3.02 26.53 -8.95
C LYS A 203 -4.43 26.00 -9.11
N GLN A 204 -4.61 24.69 -8.90
CA GLN A 204 -5.91 24.00 -8.93
C GLN A 204 -6.37 23.60 -7.52
N ASP A 205 -5.83 24.24 -6.47
CA ASP A 205 -6.12 23.94 -5.06
C ASP A 205 -5.92 22.46 -4.68
N ARG A 206 -4.97 21.79 -5.37
CA ARG A 206 -4.67 20.38 -5.16
C ARG A 206 -3.46 20.24 -4.24
N TRP A 207 -3.74 20.28 -2.94
CA TRP A 207 -2.74 20.21 -1.88
C TRP A 207 -2.47 18.79 -1.36
N TYR A 208 -3.21 17.78 -1.83
CA TYR A 208 -2.94 16.37 -1.55
C TYR A 208 -3.19 15.47 -2.77
N VAL A 209 -2.60 14.27 -2.72
CA VAL A 209 -2.95 13.14 -3.59
C VAL A 209 -3.26 11.93 -2.72
N VAL A 210 -4.23 11.11 -3.12
CA VAL A 210 -4.62 9.87 -2.42
C VAL A 210 -4.68 8.74 -3.42
N GLU A 211 -3.92 7.68 -3.15
CA GLU A 211 -3.93 6.45 -3.92
C GLU A 211 -4.21 5.25 -3.00
N THR A 212 -4.92 4.26 -3.53
CA THR A 212 -5.22 3.00 -2.83
C THR A 212 -4.83 1.86 -3.75
N ASN A 213 -5.78 1.27 -4.48
CA ASN A 213 -5.54 0.10 -5.33
C ASN A 213 -6.34 0.10 -6.64
N TYR A 214 -6.86 1.24 -7.08
CA TYR A 214 -7.68 1.36 -8.29
C TYR A 214 -7.37 2.65 -9.02
N ASP A 215 -7.45 2.65 -10.36
CA ASP A 215 -7.11 3.85 -11.15
C ASP A 215 -7.95 5.06 -10.70
N ARG A 216 -7.32 6.24 -10.61
CA ARG A 216 -7.97 7.48 -10.17
C ARG A 216 -9.21 7.87 -10.99
N TRP A 217 -9.17 7.58 -12.30
CA TRP A 217 -10.27 7.88 -13.23
C TRP A 217 -11.33 6.78 -13.30
N LYS A 218 -11.25 5.76 -12.44
CA LYS A 218 -12.27 4.71 -12.31
C LYS A 218 -12.99 4.82 -10.98
N ASN A 219 -14.22 4.33 -10.95
CA ASN A 219 -14.95 4.17 -9.70
C ASN A 219 -14.28 3.10 -8.83
N PRO A 220 -14.29 3.28 -7.50
CA PRO A 220 -13.88 2.25 -6.55
C PRO A 220 -14.74 0.99 -6.71
N PHE A 221 -14.19 -0.16 -6.33
CA PHE A 221 -15.02 -1.34 -6.12
C PHE A 221 -15.93 -1.05 -4.92
N PHE A 222 -17.24 -1.27 -5.05
CA PHE A 222 -18.22 -0.80 -4.06
C PHE A 222 -18.05 -1.39 -2.65
N LEU A 223 -17.31 -2.50 -2.50
CA LEU A 223 -16.97 -3.10 -1.20
C LEU A 223 -15.60 -2.64 -0.65
N ASP A 224 -14.77 -1.98 -1.46
CA ASP A 224 -13.46 -1.42 -1.07
C ASP A 224 -13.35 0.03 -1.58
N ASP A 225 -13.95 0.96 -0.84
CA ASP A 225 -13.85 2.40 -1.12
C ASP A 225 -13.08 3.17 -0.03
N ARG A 226 -11.83 2.77 0.17
CA ARG A 226 -10.92 3.46 1.10
C ARG A 226 -10.52 4.85 0.60
N ARG A 227 -10.46 5.09 -0.72
CA ARG A 227 -10.06 6.39 -1.28
C ARG A 227 -11.05 7.49 -0.89
N ASN A 228 -12.35 7.27 -1.04
CA ASN A 228 -13.32 8.31 -0.75
C ASN A 228 -13.40 8.61 0.74
N ALA A 229 -13.29 7.60 1.61
CA ALA A 229 -13.19 7.79 3.06
C ALA A 229 -11.96 8.62 3.44
N ALA A 230 -10.77 8.29 2.90
CA ALA A 230 -9.55 9.05 3.15
C ALA A 230 -9.65 10.51 2.66
N LYS A 231 -10.16 10.73 1.44
CA LYS A 231 -10.38 12.08 0.88
C LYS A 231 -11.38 12.90 1.70
N MET A 232 -12.46 12.28 2.15
CA MET A 232 -13.45 12.92 3.02
C MET A 232 -12.78 13.42 4.31
N CYS A 233 -11.97 12.59 4.96
CA CYS A 233 -11.30 12.99 6.19
C CYS A 233 -10.19 14.02 5.98
N LEU A 234 -9.43 13.95 4.87
CA LEU A 234 -8.49 15.00 4.50
C LEU A 234 -9.17 16.35 4.24
N ASN A 235 -10.32 16.34 3.54
CA ASN A 235 -11.11 17.55 3.31
C ASN A 235 -11.64 18.16 4.62
N HIS A 236 -12.08 17.33 5.58
CA HIS A 236 -12.49 17.80 6.90
C HIS A 236 -11.32 18.34 7.74
N THR A 237 -10.13 17.74 7.62
CA THR A 237 -8.91 18.22 8.29
C THR A 237 -8.48 19.59 7.76
N THR A 238 -8.60 19.81 6.45
CA THR A 238 -8.10 20.99 5.71
C THR A 238 -6.57 21.10 5.66
N GLN A 239 -6.07 21.90 4.72
CA GLN A 239 -4.63 22.12 4.55
C GLN A 239 -4.00 22.80 5.77
N GLU A 240 -4.73 23.69 6.45
CA GLU A 240 -4.23 24.46 7.61
C GLU A 240 -3.91 23.59 8.83
N LYS A 241 -4.57 22.43 8.97
CA LYS A 241 -4.42 21.55 10.15
C LYS A 241 -3.67 20.26 9.83
N ILE A 242 -3.09 20.14 8.63
CA ILE A 242 -2.37 18.93 8.25
C ILE A 242 -1.08 18.78 9.07
N SER A 243 -0.90 17.60 9.65
CA SER A 243 0.24 17.23 10.47
C SER A 243 0.36 15.70 10.50
N LEU A 244 1.47 15.16 11.00
CA LEU A 244 1.58 13.69 11.18
C LEU A 244 0.45 13.13 12.06
N SER A 245 0.03 13.89 13.08
CA SER A 245 -1.08 13.52 13.96
C SER A 245 -2.40 13.41 13.18
N THR A 246 -2.76 14.43 12.40
CA THR A 246 -4.02 14.42 11.64
C THR A 246 -3.98 13.48 10.44
N ILE A 247 -2.80 13.18 9.89
CA ILE A 247 -2.63 12.10 8.90
C ILE A 247 -2.87 10.74 9.57
N TYR A 248 -2.32 10.51 10.77
CA TYR A 248 -2.53 9.26 11.50
C TYR A 248 -4.01 9.06 11.88
N ASP A 249 -4.74 10.15 12.19
CA ASP A 249 -6.19 10.13 12.39
C ASP A 249 -6.95 9.64 11.15
N VAL A 250 -6.61 10.16 9.96
CA VAL A 250 -7.18 9.69 8.68
C VAL A 250 -6.87 8.21 8.47
N LEU A 251 -5.61 7.79 8.67
CA LEU A 251 -5.15 6.41 8.52
C LEU A 251 -5.65 5.46 9.63
N SER A 252 -6.31 5.98 10.66
CA SER A 252 -6.91 5.20 11.75
C SER A 252 -8.43 5.06 11.64
N THR A 253 -9.04 5.70 10.63
CA THR A 253 -10.48 5.70 10.38
C THR A 253 -10.88 4.53 9.48
N LYS A 254 -11.88 3.73 9.87
CA LYS A 254 -12.44 2.66 9.03
C LYS A 254 -13.22 3.24 7.83
N PRO A 255 -13.05 2.71 6.61
CA PRO A 255 -12.36 1.47 6.26
C PRO A 255 -10.88 1.65 5.87
N VAL A 256 -10.31 2.87 5.98
CA VAL A 256 -8.87 3.10 5.68
C VAL A 256 -8.01 2.22 6.59
N LEU A 257 -8.33 2.20 7.88
CA LEU A 257 -7.90 1.14 8.80
C LEU A 257 -8.85 -0.06 8.65
N ASN A 258 -8.30 -1.24 8.37
CA ASN A 258 -9.06 -2.47 8.19
C ASN A 258 -8.32 -3.70 8.77
N LYS A 259 -8.93 -4.89 8.72
CA LYS A 259 -8.33 -6.15 9.22
C LYS A 259 -7.04 -6.54 8.50
N LEU A 260 -6.82 -6.04 7.28
CA LEU A 260 -5.62 -6.33 6.48
C LEU A 260 -4.48 -5.36 6.77
N THR A 261 -4.72 -4.32 7.59
CA THR A 261 -3.71 -3.31 7.92
C THR A 261 -2.66 -3.90 8.87
N VAL A 262 -1.42 -4.06 8.41
CA VAL A 262 -0.32 -4.61 9.22
C VAL A 262 0.42 -3.52 10.00
N PHE A 263 0.69 -2.39 9.34
CA PHE A 263 1.41 -1.26 9.91
C PHE A 263 0.97 0.07 9.29
N THR A 264 1.33 1.18 9.93
CA THR A 264 1.18 2.54 9.40
C THR A 264 2.49 3.28 9.54
N THR A 265 2.93 3.91 8.46
CA THR A 265 4.18 4.68 8.39
C THR A 265 3.87 6.15 8.14
N LEU A 266 4.55 7.02 8.89
CA LEU A 266 4.49 8.47 8.78
C LEU A 266 5.89 8.99 8.42
N MET A 267 5.97 9.95 7.49
CA MET A 267 7.24 10.48 6.98
C MET A 267 7.17 12.00 6.83
N ASP A 268 8.21 12.69 7.29
CA ASP A 268 8.50 14.10 6.99
C ASP A 268 9.93 14.19 6.44
N VAL A 269 10.03 14.39 5.12
CA VAL A 269 11.31 14.40 4.39
C VAL A 269 12.21 15.53 4.88
N THR A 270 11.66 16.72 5.12
CA THR A 270 12.44 17.91 5.47
C THR A 270 12.95 17.91 6.90
N LYS A 271 12.24 17.22 7.81
CA LYS A 271 12.65 17.05 9.21
C LYS A 271 13.40 15.74 9.47
N GLY A 272 13.49 14.86 8.48
CA GLY A 272 14.07 13.53 8.65
C GLY A 272 13.26 12.64 9.62
N GLN A 273 11.95 12.87 9.73
CA GLN A 273 11.09 12.10 10.63
C GLN A 273 10.56 10.87 9.89
N PHE A 274 10.71 9.69 10.48
CA PHE A 274 10.21 8.43 9.96
C PHE A 274 9.71 7.59 11.14
N GLU A 275 8.43 7.26 11.15
CA GLU A 275 7.80 6.52 12.23
C GLU A 275 6.95 5.40 11.66
N THR A 276 6.96 4.23 12.29
CA THR A 276 6.09 3.11 11.88
C THR A 276 5.52 2.42 13.10
N TYR A 277 4.22 2.12 13.03
CA TYR A 277 3.46 1.50 14.11
C TYR A 277 2.72 0.27 13.59
N LEU A 278 2.81 -0.84 14.32
CA LEU A 278 2.01 -2.02 14.04
C LEU A 278 0.55 -1.74 14.38
N ARG A 279 -0.37 -2.19 13.52
CA ARG A 279 -1.80 -1.91 13.64
C ARG A 279 -2.59 -3.17 13.96
N ASP A 280 -3.74 -2.94 14.58
CA ASP A 280 -4.83 -3.90 14.71
C ASP A 280 -6.15 -3.18 14.39
N CYS A 281 -7.17 -3.94 14.00
CA CYS A 281 -8.51 -3.43 13.80
C CYS A 281 -9.54 -4.29 14.58
N PRO A 282 -9.95 -3.86 15.78
CA PRO A 282 -10.87 -4.63 16.62
C PRO A 282 -12.25 -4.71 15.98
N ASP A 283 -12.94 -5.82 16.24
CA ASP A 283 -14.29 -6.03 15.73
C ASP A 283 -15.29 -5.04 16.34
N PRO A 284 -16.27 -4.57 15.55
CA PRO A 284 -16.48 -4.89 14.13
C PRO A 284 -15.51 -4.12 13.20
N CYS A 285 -14.85 -4.81 12.26
CA CYS A 285 -13.97 -4.20 11.27
C CYS A 285 -13.96 -4.96 9.95
N ILE A 286 -13.89 -4.24 8.83
CA ILE A 286 -13.95 -4.82 7.48
C ILE A 286 -12.70 -5.66 7.17
N GLY A 287 -12.94 -6.81 6.54
CA GLY A 287 -11.90 -7.78 6.14
C GLY A 287 -11.13 -7.43 4.86
N TRP A 288 -11.46 -6.31 4.21
CA TRP A 288 -11.06 -5.93 2.86
C TRP A 288 -10.64 -4.47 2.82
#